data_AF-A0A956J629-F1
#
_entry.id   AF-A0A956J629-F1
#
_cell.length_a   1.000
_cell.length_b   1.000
_cell.length_c   1.000
_cell.angle_alpha   90.00
_cell.angle_beta   90.00
_cell.angle_gamma   90.00
#
_symmetry.space_group_name_H-M   'P 1'
#
loop_
_entity.id
_entity.type
_entity.pdbx_description
1 polymer ?
#
loop_
_entity_poly.entity_id
_entity_poly.type
_entity_poly.pdbx_seq_one_letter_code
_entity_poly.pdbx_strand_id
1 'polypeptide(L)'
;MLKWATLKWVAGRDVQGASWGFGLVTCLGVFAAWVRLLPWMFARDMPSAVIWPFARVLLASGLELALQVGVPLGWLVGWILAVERGELRALGALGLRPSGLAWRSAVGLSALALCVACATRLLSGPVDSAPSRVLSEFVTAGQRFCDGHPGEVARIPVGGLVEHCDSRRVVGRIPGSRPAWFAISDPRQVSSSEFELGASEWLVQSADDRWIHVDVGRVRVRGFVAPKAMVRGWGRTLGLAASGGLMAWFLLPLLHTLRSRGVLVVCALTSVLGVVVLKEVDRRALPSIAYGLLPILACLGWISALLLDRLRTRLLSR
;
A
#
# COMPACT_ATOMS: atom_id res chain seq x y z
N MET A 1 -18.33 -35.58 -16.89
CA MET A 1 -19.02 -34.48 -16.17
C MET A 1 -18.48 -34.21 -14.76
N LEU A 2 -18.18 -35.23 -13.93
CA LEU A 2 -17.72 -35.04 -12.54
C LEU A 2 -16.47 -34.13 -12.36
N LYS A 3 -15.50 -34.23 -13.29
CA LYS A 3 -14.28 -33.38 -13.27
C LYS A 3 -14.59 -31.88 -13.44
N TRP A 4 -15.63 -31.53 -14.19
CA TRP A 4 -16.01 -30.13 -14.42
C TRP A 4 -16.78 -29.53 -13.23
N ALA A 5 -17.65 -30.33 -12.59
CA ALA A 5 -18.38 -29.90 -11.40
C ALA A 5 -17.43 -29.65 -10.21
N THR A 6 -16.48 -30.56 -9.99
CA THR A 6 -15.43 -30.38 -8.97
C THR A 6 -14.54 -29.16 -9.24
N LEU A 7 -14.24 -28.88 -10.52
CA LEU A 7 -13.51 -27.69 -10.93
C LEU A 7 -14.23 -26.39 -10.58
N LYS A 8 -15.52 -26.28 -10.94
CA LYS A 8 -16.32 -25.08 -10.63
C LYS A 8 -16.47 -24.87 -9.12
N TRP A 9 -16.64 -25.95 -8.37
CA TRP A 9 -16.81 -25.89 -6.93
C TRP A 9 -15.53 -25.40 -6.21
N VAL A 10 -14.36 -25.95 -6.54
CA VAL A 10 -13.09 -25.56 -5.91
C VAL A 10 -12.78 -24.10 -6.23
N ALA A 11 -12.87 -23.72 -7.52
CA ALA A 11 -12.60 -22.35 -7.93
C ALA A 11 -13.56 -21.34 -7.30
N GLY A 12 -14.87 -21.65 -7.25
CA GLY A 12 -15.87 -20.77 -6.66
C GLY A 12 -15.62 -20.52 -5.17
N ARG A 13 -15.26 -21.57 -4.43
CA ARG A 13 -14.99 -21.45 -2.99
C ARG A 13 -13.70 -20.71 -2.68
N ASP A 14 -12.63 -21.02 -3.40
CA ASP A 14 -11.34 -20.36 -3.18
C ASP A 14 -11.46 -18.85 -3.38
N VAL A 15 -12.13 -18.47 -4.47
CA VAL A 15 -12.40 -17.06 -4.79
C VAL A 15 -13.34 -16.44 -3.75
N GLN A 16 -14.35 -17.17 -3.28
CA GLN A 16 -15.27 -16.67 -2.25
C GLN A 16 -14.57 -16.43 -0.91
N GLY A 17 -13.76 -17.38 -0.41
CA GLY A 17 -13.02 -17.20 0.83
C GLY A 17 -12.04 -16.03 0.74
N ALA A 18 -11.30 -15.96 -0.37
CA ALA A 18 -10.39 -14.86 -0.67
C ALA A 18 -11.11 -13.51 -0.76
N SER A 19 -12.28 -13.45 -1.41
CA SER A 19 -13.04 -12.21 -1.58
C SER A 19 -13.62 -11.71 -0.26
N TRP A 20 -14.04 -12.60 0.64
CA TRP A 20 -14.45 -12.23 2.00
C TRP A 20 -13.30 -11.63 2.80
N GLY A 21 -12.14 -12.29 2.82
CA GLY A 21 -10.96 -11.78 3.52
C GLY A 21 -10.48 -10.45 2.94
N PHE A 22 -10.46 -10.34 1.60
CA PHE A 22 -10.18 -9.10 0.91
C PHE A 22 -11.16 -7.98 1.28
N GLY A 23 -12.47 -8.26 1.24
CA GLY A 23 -13.52 -7.30 1.58
C GLY A 23 -13.39 -6.81 3.02
N LEU A 24 -13.16 -7.71 3.98
CA LEU A 24 -13.02 -7.35 5.39
C LEU A 24 -11.82 -6.43 5.62
N VAL A 25 -10.64 -6.78 5.08
CA VAL A 25 -9.44 -5.95 5.23
C VAL A 25 -9.56 -4.64 4.45
N THR A 26 -10.23 -4.64 3.30
CA THR A 26 -10.54 -3.40 2.56
C THR A 26 -11.43 -2.48 3.37
N CYS A 27 -12.49 -2.99 3.99
CA CYS A 27 -13.37 -2.21 4.87
C CYS A 27 -12.60 -1.61 6.05
N LEU A 28 -11.71 -2.38 6.69
CA LEU A 28 -10.85 -1.86 7.76
C LEU A 28 -9.88 -0.78 7.25
N GLY A 29 -9.31 -0.97 6.06
CA GLY A 29 -8.44 0.01 5.41
C GLY A 29 -9.17 1.31 5.08
N VAL A 30 -10.38 1.22 4.53
CA VAL A 30 -11.25 2.37 4.24
C VAL A 30 -11.66 3.08 5.52
N PHE A 31 -12.02 2.35 6.57
CA PHE A 31 -12.35 2.93 7.87
C PHE A 31 -11.14 3.66 8.48
N ALA A 32 -9.96 3.06 8.45
CA ALA A 32 -8.74 3.69 8.93
C ALA A 32 -8.37 4.94 8.11
N ALA A 33 -8.57 4.90 6.78
CA ALA A 33 -8.41 6.05 5.90
C ALA A 33 -9.39 7.17 6.27
N TRP A 34 -10.67 6.83 6.47
CA TRP A 34 -11.71 7.76 6.87
C TRP A 34 -11.37 8.44 8.20
N VAL A 35 -10.99 7.68 9.23
CA VAL A 35 -10.63 8.23 10.55
C VAL A 35 -9.47 9.23 10.43
N ARG A 36 -8.51 9.00 9.53
CA ARG A 36 -7.41 9.93 9.26
C ARG A 36 -7.82 11.17 8.48
N LEU A 37 -8.82 11.05 7.60
CA LEU A 37 -9.37 12.15 6.80
C LEU A 37 -10.34 13.01 7.61
N LEU A 38 -10.93 12.47 8.67
CA LEU A 38 -11.98 13.10 9.46
C LEU A 38 -11.58 14.48 10.00
N PRO A 39 -10.37 14.69 10.58
CA PRO A 39 -9.95 16.03 11.01
C PRO A 39 -9.92 17.07 9.89
N TRP A 40 -9.64 16.63 8.66
CA TRP A 40 -9.53 17.51 7.48
C TRP A 40 -10.89 17.82 6.88
N MET A 41 -11.83 16.87 6.91
CA MET A 41 -13.19 17.09 6.45
C MET A 41 -13.97 18.10 7.30
N PHE A 42 -13.59 18.24 8.58
CA PHE A 42 -14.20 19.20 9.51
C PHE A 42 -13.44 20.53 9.63
N ALA A 43 -12.28 20.65 8.98
CA ALA A 43 -11.54 21.90 8.91
C ALA A 43 -12.18 22.82 7.87
N ARG A 44 -12.66 24.00 8.30
CA ARG A 44 -13.35 24.97 7.41
C ARG A 44 -12.45 25.52 6.31
N ASP A 45 -11.15 25.55 6.57
CA ASP A 45 -10.08 26.08 5.72
C ASP A 45 -9.39 25.02 4.87
N MET A 46 -10.01 23.83 4.74
CA MET A 46 -9.47 22.72 3.99
C MET A 46 -10.35 22.37 2.79
N PRO A 47 -9.95 22.75 1.56
CA PRO A 47 -10.75 22.51 0.38
C PRO A 47 -10.91 21.01 0.11
N SER A 48 -12.13 20.55 -0.21
CA SER A 48 -12.39 19.14 -0.53
C SER A 48 -11.56 18.64 -1.74
N ALA A 49 -11.24 19.54 -2.68
CA ALA A 49 -10.35 19.29 -3.80
C ALA A 49 -8.93 18.88 -3.37
N VAL A 50 -8.46 19.36 -2.21
CA VAL A 50 -7.16 19.01 -1.63
C VAL A 50 -7.24 17.68 -0.86
N ILE A 51 -8.41 17.32 -0.32
CA ILE A 51 -8.60 16.07 0.44
C ILE A 51 -8.63 14.85 -0.50
N TRP A 52 -9.25 14.99 -1.67
CA TRP A 52 -9.52 13.87 -2.59
C TRP A 52 -8.28 13.10 -3.07
N PRO A 53 -7.19 13.74 -3.51
CA PRO A 53 -5.98 13.03 -3.93
C PRO A 53 -5.38 12.19 -2.79
N PHE A 54 -5.44 12.68 -1.55
CA PHE A 54 -4.95 11.95 -0.39
C PHE A 54 -5.85 10.75 -0.07
N ALA A 55 -7.17 10.91 -0.14
CA ALA A 55 -8.12 9.83 0.04
C ALA A 55 -7.88 8.68 -0.96
N ARG A 56 -7.58 9.01 -2.22
CA ARG A 56 -7.23 8.02 -3.25
C ARG A 56 -5.98 7.21 -2.90
N VAL A 57 -4.92 7.87 -2.44
CA VAL A 57 -3.66 7.20 -2.04
C VAL A 57 -3.87 6.29 -0.83
N LEU A 58 -4.64 6.74 0.17
CA LEU A 58 -4.99 5.93 1.32
C LEU A 58 -5.83 4.70 0.94
N LEU A 59 -6.79 4.88 0.04
CA LEU A 59 -7.64 3.79 -0.44
C LEU A 59 -6.82 2.77 -1.25
N ALA A 60 -5.93 3.22 -2.12
CA ALA A 60 -5.00 2.34 -2.83
C ALA A 60 -4.12 1.53 -1.86
N SER A 61 -3.58 2.18 -0.82
CA SER A 61 -2.81 1.50 0.25
C SER A 61 -3.65 0.46 1.00
N GLY A 62 -4.93 0.75 1.24
CA GLY A 62 -5.88 -0.19 1.85
C GLY A 62 -6.12 -1.43 0.99
N LEU A 63 -6.28 -1.25 -0.32
CA LEU A 63 -6.46 -2.36 -1.26
C LEU A 63 -5.20 -3.23 -1.36
N GLU A 64 -4.01 -2.64 -1.34
CA GLU A 64 -2.76 -3.40 -1.31
C GLU A 64 -2.63 -4.24 -0.04
N LEU A 65 -2.98 -3.66 1.12
CA LEU A 65 -3.00 -4.39 2.38
C LEU A 65 -4.01 -5.54 2.33
N ALA A 66 -5.21 -5.29 1.78
CA ALA A 66 -6.23 -6.31 1.59
C ALA A 66 -5.78 -7.42 0.65
N LEU A 67 -4.98 -7.11 -0.37
CA LEU A 67 -4.39 -8.11 -1.25
C LEU A 67 -3.32 -8.95 -0.54
N GLN A 68 -2.42 -8.33 0.23
CA GLN A 68 -1.31 -9.03 0.88
C GLN A 68 -1.71 -9.78 2.16
N VAL A 69 -2.78 -9.34 2.83
CA VAL A 69 -3.20 -9.90 4.13
C VAL A 69 -4.59 -10.52 4.02
N GLY A 70 -5.56 -9.79 3.45
CA GLY A 70 -6.96 -10.23 3.39
C GLY A 70 -7.17 -11.47 2.52
N VAL A 71 -6.64 -11.47 1.29
CA VAL A 71 -6.74 -12.62 0.38
C VAL A 71 -6.16 -13.91 0.98
N PRO A 72 -4.88 -13.96 1.45
CA PRO A 72 -4.34 -15.20 1.99
C PRO A 72 -5.06 -15.65 3.26
N LEU A 73 -5.49 -14.72 4.12
CA LEU A 73 -6.20 -15.05 5.36
C LEU A 73 -7.61 -15.59 5.09
N GLY A 74 -8.37 -14.95 4.21
CA GLY A 74 -9.72 -15.40 3.84
C GLY A 74 -9.69 -16.74 3.11
N TRP A 75 -8.70 -16.94 2.24
CA TRP A 75 -8.50 -18.21 1.57
C TRP A 75 -8.14 -19.33 2.56
N LEU A 76 -7.19 -19.08 3.48
CA LEU A 76 -6.81 -20.02 4.53
C LEU A 76 -8.00 -20.42 5.43
N VAL A 77 -8.81 -19.46 5.85
CA VAL A 77 -10.05 -19.73 6.62
C VAL A 77 -10.99 -20.61 5.81
N GLY A 78 -11.18 -20.32 4.52
CA GLY A 78 -12.01 -21.14 3.62
C GLY A 78 -11.55 -22.60 3.55
N TRP A 79 -10.23 -22.83 3.52
CA TRP A 79 -9.66 -24.18 3.53
C TRP A 79 -9.81 -24.89 4.88
N ILE A 80 -9.58 -24.19 5.99
CA ILE A 80 -9.79 -24.76 7.34
C ILE A 80 -11.24 -25.24 7.48
N LEU A 81 -12.21 -24.41 7.09
CA LEU A 81 -13.62 -24.79 7.11
C LEU A 81 -13.92 -26.00 6.21
N ALA A 82 -13.26 -26.11 5.06
CA ALA A 82 -13.42 -27.26 4.16
C ALA A 82 -12.77 -28.55 4.73
N VAL A 83 -11.68 -28.44 5.49
CA VAL A 83 -11.09 -29.56 6.25
C VAL A 83 -12.07 -30.01 7.33
N GLU A 84 -12.60 -29.08 8.12
CA GLU A 84 -13.50 -29.35 9.25
C GLU A 84 -14.81 -30.01 8.80
N ARG A 85 -15.36 -29.57 7.66
CA ARG A 85 -16.54 -30.18 7.04
C ARG A 85 -16.28 -31.52 6.35
N GLY A 86 -15.02 -31.97 6.29
CA GLY A 86 -14.63 -33.23 5.64
C GLY A 86 -14.67 -33.19 4.11
N GLU A 87 -14.94 -32.05 3.49
CA GLU A 87 -15.09 -31.93 2.03
C GLU A 87 -13.77 -32.22 1.30
N LEU A 88 -12.64 -31.83 1.89
CA LEU A 88 -11.32 -32.14 1.32
C LEU A 88 -10.98 -33.62 1.40
N ARG A 89 -11.44 -34.31 2.45
CA ARG A 89 -11.28 -35.77 2.56
C ARG A 89 -12.12 -36.47 1.49
N ALA A 90 -13.34 -35.99 1.24
CA ALA A 90 -14.19 -36.49 0.16
C ALA A 90 -13.54 -36.28 -1.22
N LEU A 91 -12.95 -35.11 -1.48
CA LEU A 91 -12.22 -34.86 -2.74
C LEU A 91 -10.99 -35.75 -2.88
N GLY A 92 -10.25 -35.98 -1.78
CA GLY A 92 -9.13 -36.92 -1.74
C GLY A 92 -9.56 -38.36 -2.06
N ALA A 93 -10.70 -38.80 -1.51
CA ALA A 93 -11.29 -40.12 -1.79
C ALA A 93 -11.71 -40.28 -3.27
N LEU A 94 -12.08 -39.17 -3.93
CA LEU A 94 -12.35 -39.13 -5.38
C LEU A 94 -11.08 -39.09 -6.24
N GLY A 95 -9.89 -39.23 -5.64
CA GLY A 95 -8.60 -39.28 -6.33
C GLY A 95 -8.02 -37.91 -6.70
N LEU A 96 -8.55 -36.80 -6.17
CA LEU A 96 -7.94 -35.48 -6.36
C LEU A 96 -6.66 -35.36 -5.55
N ARG A 97 -5.54 -35.18 -6.25
CA ARG A 97 -4.24 -34.92 -5.63
C ARG A 97 -4.20 -33.49 -5.06
N PRO A 98 -3.58 -33.28 -3.88
CA PRO A 98 -3.42 -31.95 -3.29
C PRO A 98 -2.73 -30.94 -4.21
N SER A 99 -1.74 -31.40 -4.98
CA SER A 99 -1.04 -30.57 -5.97
C SER A 99 -1.96 -30.08 -7.09
N GLY A 100 -2.92 -30.90 -7.52
CA GLY A 100 -3.90 -30.53 -8.53
C GLY A 100 -4.94 -29.53 -8.01
N LEU A 101 -5.29 -29.60 -6.73
CA LEU A 101 -6.09 -28.57 -6.06
C LEU A 101 -5.31 -27.25 -6.02
N ALA A 102 -4.02 -27.30 -5.65
CA ALA A 102 -3.17 -26.11 -5.54
C ALA A 102 -2.98 -25.34 -6.81
N TRP A 103 -2.68 -26.05 -7.88
CA TRP A 103 -2.56 -25.44 -9.17
C TRP A 103 -3.84 -24.70 -9.58
N ARG A 104 -5.01 -25.28 -9.29
CA ARG A 104 -6.30 -24.68 -9.65
C ARG A 104 -6.64 -23.46 -8.80
N SER A 105 -6.41 -23.53 -7.49
CA SER A 105 -6.58 -22.39 -6.58
C SER A 105 -5.64 -21.24 -6.96
N ALA A 106 -4.39 -21.56 -7.30
CA ALA A 106 -3.38 -20.57 -7.68
C ALA A 106 -3.80 -19.76 -8.91
N VAL A 107 -4.41 -20.39 -9.93
CA VAL A 107 -4.88 -19.67 -11.13
C VAL A 107 -5.98 -18.66 -10.77
N GLY A 108 -6.98 -19.07 -10.01
CA GLY A 108 -8.09 -18.18 -9.59
C GLY A 108 -7.61 -17.03 -8.72
N LEU A 109 -6.73 -17.32 -7.76
CA LEU A 109 -6.17 -16.30 -6.86
C LEU A 109 -5.21 -15.36 -7.58
N SER A 110 -4.43 -15.85 -8.55
CA SER A 110 -3.56 -15.01 -9.38
C SER A 110 -4.37 -14.05 -10.24
N ALA A 111 -5.49 -14.52 -10.81
CA ALA A 111 -6.41 -13.66 -11.56
C ALA A 111 -7.02 -12.57 -10.66
N LEU A 112 -7.50 -12.94 -9.47
CA LEU A 112 -8.00 -11.97 -8.47
C LEU A 112 -6.91 -10.96 -8.09
N ALA A 113 -5.70 -11.44 -7.78
CA ALA A 113 -4.58 -10.60 -7.40
C ALA A 113 -4.19 -9.62 -8.51
N LEU A 114 -4.18 -10.07 -9.76
CA LEU A 114 -3.93 -9.22 -10.93
C LEU A 114 -5.03 -8.16 -11.09
N CYS A 115 -6.30 -8.54 -10.97
CA CYS A 115 -7.42 -7.59 -11.03
C CYS A 115 -7.32 -6.50 -9.96
N VAL A 116 -7.04 -6.90 -8.72
CA VAL A 116 -6.87 -5.95 -7.61
C VAL A 116 -5.65 -5.07 -7.83
N ALA A 117 -4.51 -5.62 -8.25
CA ALA A 117 -3.30 -4.85 -8.50
C ALA A 117 -3.45 -3.87 -9.69
N CYS A 118 -4.27 -4.22 -10.69
CA CYS A 118 -4.69 -3.28 -11.73
C CYS A 118 -5.59 -2.17 -11.17
N ALA A 119 -6.55 -2.52 -10.31
CA ALA A 119 -7.43 -1.54 -9.67
C ALA A 119 -6.66 -0.56 -8.77
N THR A 120 -5.70 -1.05 -7.97
CA THR A 120 -4.86 -0.18 -7.13
C THR A 120 -4.07 0.79 -7.99
N ARG A 121 -3.51 0.34 -9.12
CA ARG A 121 -2.81 1.21 -10.07
C ARG A 121 -3.70 2.29 -10.67
N LEU A 122 -4.93 1.94 -11.07
CA LEU A 122 -5.89 2.91 -11.61
C LEU A 122 -6.26 3.97 -10.56
N LEU A 123 -6.40 3.56 -9.30
CA LEU A 123 -6.74 4.45 -8.20
C LEU A 123 -5.58 5.37 -7.80
N SER A 124 -4.38 4.80 -7.68
CA SER A 124 -3.14 5.53 -7.40
C SER A 124 -2.75 6.49 -8.52
N GLY A 125 -3.04 6.15 -9.79
CA GLY A 125 -2.63 6.97 -10.93
C GLY A 125 -1.11 7.23 -10.97
N PRO A 126 -0.66 8.36 -11.51
CA PRO A 126 0.75 8.77 -11.52
C PRO A 126 1.30 9.16 -10.13
N VAL A 127 0.42 9.29 -9.13
CA VAL A 127 0.68 9.88 -7.82
C VAL A 127 1.66 9.03 -7.00
N ASP A 128 1.61 7.70 -7.14
CA ASP A 128 2.53 6.75 -6.48
C ASP A 128 4.00 6.89 -6.91
N SER A 129 4.27 7.67 -7.96
CA SER A 129 5.55 7.62 -8.66
C SER A 129 6.36 8.92 -8.61
N ALA A 130 5.78 10.00 -8.06
CA ALA A 130 6.46 11.28 -7.93
C ALA A 130 5.85 12.08 -6.75
N PRO A 131 6.43 12.03 -5.54
CA PRO A 131 5.96 12.83 -4.40
C PRO A 131 5.90 14.34 -4.70
N SER A 132 6.79 14.82 -5.58
CA SER A 132 6.78 16.19 -6.13
C SER A 132 5.50 16.52 -6.91
N ARG A 133 4.94 15.55 -7.64
CA ARG A 133 3.70 15.71 -8.41
C ARG A 133 2.48 15.78 -7.48
N VAL A 134 2.48 15.00 -6.41
CA VAL A 134 1.44 15.06 -5.39
C VAL A 134 1.45 16.43 -4.72
N LEU A 135 2.64 16.92 -4.36
CA LEU A 135 2.82 18.25 -3.82
C LEU A 135 2.35 19.33 -4.79
N SER A 136 2.73 19.23 -6.07
CA SER A 136 2.27 20.18 -7.10
C SER A 136 0.74 20.14 -7.24
N GLU A 137 0.12 18.96 -7.23
CA GLU A 137 -1.34 18.83 -7.33
C GLU A 137 -2.05 19.48 -6.13
N PHE A 138 -1.50 19.34 -4.91
CA PHE A 138 -2.05 20.01 -3.73
C PHE A 138 -1.88 21.52 -3.78
N VAL A 139 -0.71 22.01 -4.20
CA VAL A 139 -0.45 23.45 -4.37
C VAL A 139 -1.38 24.03 -5.44
N THR A 140 -1.50 23.37 -6.60
CA THR A 140 -2.44 23.80 -7.64
C THR A 140 -3.90 23.74 -7.18
N ALA A 141 -4.27 22.77 -6.34
CA ALA A 141 -5.61 22.71 -5.77
C ALA A 141 -5.85 23.85 -4.75
N GLY A 142 -4.84 24.24 -3.97
CA GLY A 142 -4.86 25.43 -3.11
C GLY A 142 -5.04 26.72 -3.91
N GLN A 143 -4.25 26.88 -4.98
CA GLN A 143 -4.32 28.03 -5.89
C GLN A 143 -5.72 28.21 -6.47
N ARG A 144 -6.31 27.11 -6.98
CA ARG A 144 -7.68 27.13 -7.51
C ARG A 144 -8.74 27.45 -6.46
N PHE A 145 -8.53 27.04 -5.21
CA PHE A 145 -9.43 27.43 -4.12
C PHE A 145 -9.36 28.95 -3.88
N CYS A 146 -8.15 29.50 -3.84
CA CYS A 146 -7.92 30.93 -3.64
C CYS A 146 -8.45 31.81 -4.78
N ASP A 147 -8.50 31.30 -6.02
CA ASP A 147 -9.13 32.01 -7.13
C ASP A 147 -10.62 32.33 -6.86
N GLY A 148 -11.31 31.51 -6.05
CA GLY A 148 -12.73 31.70 -5.69
C GLY A 148 -12.98 32.32 -4.31
N HIS A 149 -11.95 32.47 -3.46
CA HIS A 149 -12.10 32.83 -2.04
C HIS A 149 -11.03 33.85 -1.61
N PRO A 150 -11.08 35.11 -2.10
CA PRO A 150 -10.18 36.16 -1.64
C PRO A 150 -10.38 36.44 -0.14
N GLY A 151 -9.31 36.79 0.57
CA GLY A 151 -9.31 37.01 2.03
C GLY A 151 -9.17 35.74 2.87
N GLU A 152 -9.27 34.56 2.26
CA GLU A 152 -9.16 33.28 2.96
C GLU A 152 -7.75 32.68 2.88
N VAL A 153 -7.59 31.55 3.56
CA VAL A 153 -6.34 30.80 3.65
C VAL A 153 -6.64 29.34 3.31
N ALA A 154 -5.93 28.78 2.35
CA ALA A 154 -6.05 27.38 1.98
C ALA A 154 -4.95 26.55 2.67
N ARG A 155 -5.32 25.66 3.59
CA ARG A 155 -4.35 24.74 4.21
C ARG A 155 -4.05 23.55 3.32
N ILE A 156 -2.77 23.26 3.15
CA ILE A 156 -2.26 22.14 2.36
C ILE A 156 -1.75 21.04 3.31
N PRO A 157 -2.25 19.79 3.22
CA PRO A 157 -2.00 18.71 4.19
C PRO A 157 -0.55 18.23 4.26
N VAL A 158 0.31 18.62 3.31
CA VAL A 158 1.69 18.16 3.22
C VAL A 158 2.63 19.26 3.68
N GLY A 159 3.46 18.96 4.67
CA GLY A 159 4.54 19.87 5.11
C GLY A 159 4.09 21.09 5.91
N GLY A 160 2.82 21.15 6.34
CA GLY A 160 2.29 22.32 7.05
C GLY A 160 2.25 23.57 6.18
N LEU A 161 2.04 23.36 4.87
CA LEU A 161 1.96 24.44 3.89
C LEU A 161 0.59 25.13 3.97
N VAL A 162 0.61 26.43 3.73
CA VAL A 162 -0.56 27.29 3.84
C VAL A 162 -0.50 28.27 2.68
N GLU A 163 -1.52 28.33 1.86
CA GLU A 163 -1.60 29.30 0.78
C GLU A 163 -2.49 30.48 1.19
N HIS A 164 -1.93 31.68 1.14
CA HIS A 164 -2.64 32.90 1.49
C HIS A 164 -3.27 33.51 0.23
N CYS A 165 -4.60 33.56 0.18
CA CYS A 165 -5.31 33.85 -1.08
C CYS A 165 -5.11 35.30 -1.57
N ASP A 166 -5.00 36.27 -0.67
CA ASP A 166 -4.74 37.67 -1.05
C ASP A 166 -3.36 37.89 -1.68
N SER A 167 -2.31 37.33 -1.06
CA SER A 167 -0.95 37.52 -1.54
C SER A 167 -0.55 36.52 -2.62
N ARG A 168 -1.36 35.47 -2.84
CA ARG A 168 -1.03 34.29 -3.65
C ARG A 168 0.33 33.68 -3.28
N ARG A 169 0.67 33.72 -1.99
CA ARG A 169 1.92 33.19 -1.46
C ARG A 169 1.67 31.88 -0.72
N VAL A 170 2.47 30.88 -1.03
CA VAL A 170 2.55 29.63 -0.27
C VAL A 170 3.56 29.80 0.85
N VAL A 171 3.07 29.72 2.08
CA VAL A 171 3.85 29.83 3.31
C VAL A 171 4.05 28.45 3.92
N GLY A 172 5.24 28.18 4.44
CA GLY A 172 5.57 26.89 5.04
C GLY A 172 6.68 26.98 6.07
N ARG A 173 6.84 25.91 6.85
CA ARG A 173 7.97 25.77 7.78
C ARG A 173 9.12 25.05 7.10
N ILE A 174 10.35 25.53 7.29
CA ILE A 174 11.55 24.86 6.78
C ILE A 174 11.77 23.56 7.58
N PRO A 175 11.82 22.38 6.93
CA PRO A 175 12.03 21.12 7.64
C PRO A 175 13.44 21.04 8.22
N GLY A 176 13.56 20.56 9.46
CA GLY A 176 14.84 20.32 10.12
C GLY A 176 15.57 21.56 10.66
N SER A 177 15.02 22.76 10.49
CA SER A 177 15.59 23.99 11.06
C SER A 177 14.98 24.33 12.43
N ARG A 178 15.66 25.23 13.16
CA ARG A 178 15.06 26.12 14.17
C ARG A 178 13.81 26.82 13.59
N PRO A 179 12.87 27.38 14.37
CA PRO A 179 11.63 27.92 13.81
C PRO A 179 11.93 28.92 12.70
N ALA A 180 11.71 28.47 11.47
CA ALA A 180 12.00 29.22 10.26
C ALA A 180 10.88 28.94 9.28
N TRP A 181 10.42 30.01 8.66
CA TRP A 181 9.29 30.03 7.74
C TRP A 181 9.77 30.53 6.39
N PHE A 182 9.12 30.08 5.33
CA PHE A 182 9.34 30.60 3.99
C PHE A 182 7.99 31.00 3.40
N ALA A 183 8.00 32.01 2.54
CA ALA A 183 6.89 32.41 1.70
C ALA A 183 7.35 32.41 0.24
N ILE A 184 6.52 31.85 -0.64
CA ILE A 184 6.83 31.63 -2.06
C ILE A 184 5.70 32.16 -2.91
N SER A 185 6.01 32.87 -3.98
CA SER A 185 5.02 33.45 -4.91
C SER A 185 4.74 32.60 -6.15
N ASP A 186 5.64 31.69 -6.55
CA ASP A 186 5.48 30.94 -7.79
C ASP A 186 6.15 29.56 -7.74
N PRO A 187 5.52 28.59 -7.05
CA PRO A 187 6.02 27.23 -6.96
C PRO A 187 5.76 26.48 -8.27
N ARG A 188 6.81 25.91 -8.86
CA ARG A 188 6.74 25.19 -10.15
C ARG A 188 7.42 23.83 -10.08
N GLN A 189 6.78 22.83 -10.66
CA GLN A 189 7.43 21.54 -10.89
C GLN A 189 8.42 21.68 -12.07
N VAL A 190 9.71 21.45 -11.80
CA VAL A 190 10.76 21.47 -12.85
C VAL A 190 10.94 20.09 -13.44
N SER A 191 10.92 19.06 -12.60
CA SER A 191 11.03 17.67 -13.03
C SER A 191 10.28 16.74 -12.07
N SER A 192 10.32 15.44 -12.33
CA SER A 192 9.78 14.46 -11.38
C SER A 192 10.57 14.44 -10.06
N SER A 193 11.85 14.82 -10.04
CA SER A 193 12.70 14.80 -8.84
C SER A 193 13.02 16.17 -8.25
N GLU A 194 12.63 17.24 -8.95
CA GLU A 194 12.93 18.62 -8.57
C GLU A 194 11.67 19.49 -8.55
N PHE A 195 11.54 20.26 -7.47
CA PHE A 195 10.51 21.28 -7.33
C PHE A 195 11.20 22.63 -7.10
N GLU A 196 10.92 23.61 -7.94
CA GLU A 196 11.47 24.95 -7.81
C GLU A 196 10.43 25.82 -7.11
N LEU A 197 10.85 26.43 -6.01
CA LEU A 197 10.01 27.30 -5.20
C LEU A 197 10.14 28.77 -5.67
N GLY A 198 10.81 29.05 -6.80
CA GLY A 198 10.97 30.40 -7.32
C GLY A 198 11.72 31.34 -6.37
N ALA A 199 11.43 32.65 -6.49
CA ALA A 199 11.85 33.66 -5.54
C ALA A 199 11.05 33.49 -4.23
N SER A 200 11.74 33.52 -3.11
CA SER A 200 11.13 33.24 -1.81
C SER A 200 11.70 34.14 -0.73
N GLU A 201 10.82 34.60 0.16
CA GLU A 201 11.16 35.37 1.34
C GLU A 201 11.20 34.43 2.54
N TRP A 202 12.32 34.39 3.26
CA TRP A 202 12.50 33.50 4.39
C TRP A 202 12.59 34.31 5.68
N LEU A 203 11.90 33.82 6.70
CA LEU A 203 11.92 34.32 8.06
C LEU A 203 12.61 33.28 8.93
N VAL A 204 13.87 33.52 9.29
CA VAL A 204 14.67 32.57 10.07
C VAL A 204 14.91 33.15 11.45
N GLN A 205 14.60 32.39 12.50
CA GLN A 205 14.97 32.78 13.86
C GLN A 205 16.46 32.53 14.11
N SER A 206 17.19 33.59 14.45
CA SER A 206 18.60 33.58 14.83
C SER A 206 18.83 32.86 16.16
N ALA A 207 20.09 32.57 16.49
CA ALA A 207 20.48 32.05 17.81
C ALA A 207 20.14 33.00 18.97
N ASP A 208 20.09 34.30 18.70
CA ASP A 208 19.74 35.34 19.67
C ASP A 208 18.23 35.66 19.70
N ASP A 209 17.36 34.73 19.25
CA ASP A 209 15.91 34.90 19.17
C ASP A 209 15.40 36.03 18.24
N ARG A 210 16.28 36.69 17.48
CA ARG A 210 15.93 37.72 16.48
C ARG A 210 15.46 37.10 15.17
N TRP A 211 14.41 37.66 14.58
CA TRP A 211 13.92 37.27 13.24
C TRP A 211 14.74 37.96 12.16
N ILE A 212 15.30 37.17 11.24
CA ILE A 212 16.06 37.67 10.09
C ILE A 212 15.24 37.41 8.84
N HIS A 213 15.01 38.48 8.06
CA HIS A 213 14.46 38.39 6.71
C HIS A 213 15.58 38.06 5.74
N VAL A 214 15.40 36.99 4.96
CA VAL A 214 16.35 36.56 3.94
C VAL A 214 15.61 36.42 2.62
N ASP A 215 15.98 37.24 1.65
CA ASP A 215 15.48 37.14 0.29
C ASP A 215 16.30 36.11 -0.48
N VAL A 216 15.65 35.03 -0.88
CA VAL A 216 16.29 33.94 -1.62
C VAL A 216 15.79 33.96 -3.05
N GLY A 217 16.67 34.31 -3.99
CA GLY A 217 16.31 34.48 -5.40
C GLY A 217 15.85 33.20 -6.10
N ARG A 218 16.35 32.03 -5.67
CA ARG A 218 15.92 30.72 -6.20
C ARG A 218 16.15 29.62 -5.18
N VAL A 219 15.11 28.84 -4.89
CA VAL A 219 15.22 27.62 -4.08
C VAL A 219 14.76 26.42 -4.89
N ARG A 220 15.61 25.38 -4.93
CA ARG A 220 15.26 24.09 -5.52
C ARG A 220 15.27 23.01 -4.45
N VAL A 221 14.12 22.38 -4.28
CA VAL A 221 13.99 21.19 -3.44
C VAL A 221 14.30 19.99 -4.32
N ARG A 222 15.45 19.37 -4.04
CA ARG A 222 15.92 18.13 -4.65
C ARG A 222 15.71 16.97 -3.69
N GLY A 223 15.70 15.76 -4.22
CA GLY A 223 15.59 14.55 -3.40
C GLY A 223 14.17 14.04 -3.24
N PHE A 224 13.21 14.59 -3.99
CA PHE A 224 12.03 13.80 -4.33
C PHE A 224 12.54 12.64 -5.17
N VAL A 225 12.71 11.47 -4.56
CA VAL A 225 13.10 10.30 -5.32
C VAL A 225 11.91 9.97 -6.19
N ALA A 226 11.94 10.43 -7.44
CA ALA A 226 11.08 9.97 -8.50
C ALA A 226 11.83 8.83 -9.17
N PRO A 227 11.66 7.58 -8.69
CA PRO A 227 12.14 6.47 -9.46
C PRO A 227 11.47 6.48 -10.83
N LYS A 228 12.06 5.80 -11.81
CA LYS A 228 11.43 5.57 -13.13
C LYS A 228 10.02 4.99 -12.92
N ALA A 229 9.06 5.91 -12.92
CA ALA A 229 7.71 5.77 -12.37
C ALA A 229 6.99 4.54 -12.92
N MET A 230 7.16 4.36 -14.22
CA MET A 230 6.48 3.33 -14.98
C MET A 230 7.02 1.93 -14.69
N VAL A 231 8.34 1.78 -14.56
CA VAL A 231 9.00 0.47 -14.32
C VAL A 231 8.77 0.01 -12.89
N ARG A 232 8.79 0.94 -11.93
CA ARG A 232 8.58 0.63 -10.52
C ARG A 232 7.13 0.31 -10.19
N GLY A 233 6.18 1.01 -10.81
CA GLY A 233 4.76 0.69 -10.70
C GLY A 233 4.45 -0.73 -11.18
N TRP A 234 4.93 -1.11 -12.36
CA TRP A 234 4.78 -2.48 -12.86
C TRP A 234 5.53 -3.52 -12.01
N GLY A 235 6.76 -3.21 -11.56
CA GLY A 235 7.51 -4.10 -10.66
C GLY A 235 6.78 -4.35 -9.34
N ARG A 236 6.15 -3.33 -8.76
CA ARG A 236 5.32 -3.43 -7.56
C ARG A 236 4.05 -4.24 -7.84
N THR A 237 3.29 -3.92 -8.89
CA THR A 237 2.09 -4.69 -9.29
C THR A 237 2.40 -6.17 -9.50
N LEU A 238 3.46 -6.48 -10.24
CA LEU A 238 3.90 -7.85 -10.50
C LEU A 238 4.42 -8.53 -9.24
N GLY A 239 5.16 -7.82 -8.40
CA GLY A 239 5.65 -8.34 -7.11
C GLY A 239 4.50 -8.69 -6.16
N LEU A 240 3.48 -7.84 -6.07
CA LEU A 240 2.28 -8.08 -5.26
C LEU A 240 1.45 -9.24 -5.81
N ALA A 241 1.29 -9.33 -7.13
CA ALA A 241 0.58 -10.43 -7.77
C ALA A 241 1.33 -11.77 -7.60
N ALA A 242 2.66 -11.76 -7.78
CA ALA A 242 3.51 -12.92 -7.60
C ALA A 242 3.54 -13.38 -6.14
N SER A 243 3.60 -12.48 -5.16
CA SER A 243 3.55 -12.85 -3.75
C SER A 243 2.21 -13.50 -3.39
N GLY A 244 1.08 -12.93 -3.84
CA GLY A 244 -0.24 -13.52 -3.65
C GLY A 244 -0.38 -14.91 -4.28
N GLY A 245 0.08 -15.07 -5.53
CA GLY A 245 0.05 -16.35 -6.23
C GLY A 245 0.96 -17.41 -5.60
N LEU A 246 2.14 -17.03 -5.13
CA LEU A 246 3.06 -17.96 -4.46
C LEU A 246 2.57 -18.35 -3.07
N MET A 247 1.99 -17.42 -2.30
CA MET A 247 1.34 -17.73 -1.03
C MET A 247 0.26 -18.81 -1.20
N ALA A 248 -0.55 -18.71 -2.27
CA ALA A 248 -1.55 -19.73 -2.60
C ALA A 248 -0.93 -21.10 -2.86
N TRP A 249 0.22 -21.15 -3.52
CA TRP A 249 0.90 -22.41 -3.86
C TRP A 249 1.46 -23.11 -2.62
N PHE A 250 2.10 -22.37 -1.70
CA PHE A 250 2.78 -22.96 -0.54
C PHE A 250 1.85 -23.41 0.60
N LEU A 251 0.62 -22.92 0.62
CA LEU A 251 -0.36 -23.16 1.68
C LEU A 251 -1.01 -24.55 1.63
N LEU A 252 -1.04 -25.20 0.46
CA LEU A 252 -1.70 -26.49 0.29
C LEU A 252 -0.98 -27.72 0.84
N PRO A 253 0.36 -27.85 0.75
CA PRO A 253 1.05 -28.89 1.51
C PRO A 253 0.89 -28.70 3.03
N LEU A 254 0.75 -27.44 3.48
CA LEU A 254 0.56 -27.07 4.89
C LEU A 254 -0.83 -27.46 5.41
N LEU A 255 -1.88 -27.37 4.58
CA LEU A 255 -3.25 -27.78 4.95
C LEU A 255 -3.37 -29.25 5.30
N HIS A 256 -2.46 -30.07 4.76
CA HIS A 256 -2.39 -31.47 5.13
C HIS A 256 -1.73 -31.72 6.49
N THR A 257 -0.97 -30.74 6.99
CA THR A 257 -0.24 -30.78 8.26
C THR A 257 -0.77 -29.80 9.31
N LEU A 258 -1.75 -28.96 8.96
CA LEU A 258 -2.38 -27.92 9.78
C LEU A 258 -3.22 -28.54 10.91
N ARG A 259 -2.52 -29.14 11.87
CA ARG A 259 -3.05 -29.51 13.19
C ARG A 259 -2.65 -28.47 14.24
N SER A 260 -1.74 -27.54 13.92
CA SER A 260 -1.17 -26.59 14.88
C SER A 260 -1.54 -25.13 14.58
N ARG A 261 -2.16 -24.46 15.58
CA ARG A 261 -2.46 -23.02 15.55
C ARG A 261 -1.22 -22.14 15.31
N GLY A 262 -0.03 -22.64 15.67
CA GLY A 262 1.24 -21.92 15.51
C GLY A 262 1.60 -21.62 14.06
N VAL A 263 1.18 -22.48 13.12
CA VAL A 263 1.40 -22.26 11.69
C VAL A 263 0.68 -20.99 11.22
N LEU A 264 -0.59 -20.79 11.61
CA LEU A 264 -1.36 -19.58 11.26
C LEU A 264 -0.65 -18.28 11.71
N VAL A 265 -0.05 -18.30 12.89
CA VAL A 265 0.68 -17.15 13.45
C VAL A 265 1.93 -16.85 12.64
N VAL A 266 2.72 -17.86 12.28
CA VAL A 266 3.92 -17.68 11.44
C VAL A 266 3.54 -17.09 10.09
N CYS A 267 2.47 -17.60 9.48
CA CYS A 267 1.96 -17.12 8.20
C CYS A 267 1.56 -15.64 8.27
N ALA A 268 0.75 -15.26 9.27
CA ALA A 268 0.35 -13.87 9.48
C ALA A 268 1.58 -12.96 9.70
N LEU A 269 2.53 -13.37 10.54
CA LEU A 269 3.76 -12.61 10.79
C LEU A 269 4.59 -12.40 9.52
N THR A 270 4.66 -13.41 8.66
CA THR A 270 5.44 -13.33 7.41
C THR A 270 4.77 -12.45 6.36
N SER A 271 3.43 -12.43 6.28
CA SER A 271 2.70 -11.44 5.49
C SER A 271 2.96 -10.01 5.98
N VAL A 272 2.93 -9.81 7.30
CA VAL A 272 3.23 -8.51 7.92
C VAL A 272 4.67 -8.08 7.61
N LEU A 273 5.64 -9.00 7.73
CA LEU A 273 7.03 -8.74 7.41
C LEU A 273 7.21 -8.36 5.93
N GLY A 274 6.49 -9.02 5.02
CA GLY A 274 6.46 -8.67 3.59
C GLY A 274 6.03 -7.22 3.35
N VAL A 275 5.01 -6.75 4.06
CA VAL A 275 4.56 -5.34 3.99
C VAL A 275 5.62 -4.38 4.56
N VAL A 276 6.29 -4.75 5.65
CA VAL A 276 7.38 -3.94 6.23
C VAL A 276 8.55 -3.83 5.25
N VAL A 277 8.93 -4.93 4.61
CA VAL A 277 9.99 -4.93 3.60
C VAL A 277 9.59 -4.13 2.37
N LEU A 278 8.34 -4.27 1.89
CA LEU A 278 7.82 -3.44 0.80
C LEU A 278 7.97 -1.94 1.12
N LYS A 279 7.57 -1.53 2.33
CA LYS A 279 7.69 -0.14 2.78
C LYS A 279 9.14 0.33 2.85
N GLU A 280 10.06 -0.52 3.30
CA GLU A 280 11.48 -0.15 3.38
C GLU A 280 12.13 -0.09 2.00
N VAL A 281 11.75 -0.99 1.08
CA VAL A 281 12.15 -0.96 -0.34
C VAL A 281 11.68 0.32 -1.01
N ASP A 282 10.43 0.73 -0.75
CA ASP A 282 9.87 1.99 -1.22
C ASP A 282 10.60 3.19 -0.60
N ARG A 283 10.83 3.19 0.71
CA ARG A 283 11.51 4.27 1.46
C ARG A 283 12.93 4.51 0.97
N ARG A 284 13.69 3.44 0.73
CA ARG A 284 15.08 3.52 0.23
C ARG A 284 15.18 3.72 -1.27
N ALA A 285 14.04 3.77 -1.94
CA ALA A 285 13.96 3.90 -3.38
C ALA A 285 14.81 2.86 -4.17
N LEU A 286 14.92 1.62 -3.66
CA LEU A 286 15.69 0.53 -4.29
C LEU A 286 15.25 0.22 -5.74
N PRO A 287 16.11 -0.37 -6.58
CA PRO A 287 15.77 -0.73 -7.97
C PRO A 287 14.61 -1.73 -8.05
N SER A 288 13.94 -1.79 -9.21
CA SER A 288 12.77 -2.67 -9.44
C SER A 288 13.03 -4.14 -9.17
N ILE A 289 14.28 -4.60 -9.31
CA ILE A 289 14.67 -5.98 -9.02
C ILE A 289 14.47 -6.35 -7.54
N ALA A 290 14.51 -5.36 -6.63
CA ALA A 290 14.28 -5.58 -5.20
C ALA A 290 12.84 -6.01 -4.90
N TYR A 291 11.86 -5.67 -5.75
CA TYR A 291 10.49 -6.17 -5.60
C TYR A 291 10.39 -7.68 -5.88
N GLY A 292 11.38 -8.26 -6.58
CA GLY A 292 11.51 -9.71 -6.73
C GLY A 292 11.84 -10.43 -5.41
N LEU A 293 12.29 -9.72 -4.37
CA LEU A 293 12.55 -10.30 -3.04
C LEU A 293 11.25 -10.50 -2.24
N LEU A 294 10.18 -9.76 -2.53
CA LEU A 294 8.88 -9.89 -1.86
C LEU A 294 8.30 -11.30 -1.94
N PRO A 295 8.18 -11.92 -3.13
CA PRO A 295 7.71 -13.30 -3.22
C PRO A 295 8.64 -14.28 -2.50
N ILE A 296 9.96 -14.06 -2.55
CA ILE A 296 10.93 -14.93 -1.87
C ILE A 296 10.73 -14.89 -0.35
N LEU A 297 10.58 -13.69 0.23
CA LEU A 297 10.33 -13.51 1.66
C LEU A 297 8.98 -14.08 2.08
N ALA A 298 7.95 -13.90 1.26
CA ALA A 298 6.66 -14.54 1.48
C ALA A 298 6.84 -16.07 1.54
N CYS A 299 7.56 -16.67 0.60
CA CYS A 299 7.83 -18.12 0.56
C CYS A 299 8.65 -18.62 1.76
N LEU A 300 9.66 -17.87 2.23
CA LEU A 300 10.52 -18.26 3.35
C LEU A 300 9.72 -18.45 4.65
N GLY A 301 8.72 -17.61 4.88
CA GLY A 301 7.76 -17.77 5.97
C GLY A 301 7.03 -19.11 5.97
N TRP A 302 6.57 -19.53 4.79
CA TRP A 302 5.89 -20.82 4.64
C TRP A 302 6.84 -22.00 4.77
N ILE A 303 8.04 -21.90 4.20
CA ILE A 303 9.06 -22.96 4.29
C ILE A 303 9.46 -23.18 5.74
N SER A 304 9.69 -22.11 6.50
CA SER A 304 10.01 -22.21 7.93
C SER A 304 8.86 -22.80 8.75
N ALA A 305 7.60 -22.42 8.47
CA ALA A 305 6.43 -23.02 9.11
C ALA A 305 6.33 -24.54 8.85
N LEU A 306 6.57 -24.99 7.61
CA LEU A 306 6.61 -26.41 7.26
C LEU A 306 7.72 -27.18 7.99
N LEU A 307 8.91 -26.59 8.08
CA LEU A 307 10.04 -27.20 8.76
C LEU A 307 9.78 -27.34 10.26
N LEU A 308 9.22 -26.31 10.90
CA LEU A 308 8.86 -26.33 12.32
C LEU A 308 7.80 -27.40 12.62
N ASP A 309 6.79 -27.54 11.78
CA ASP A 309 5.74 -28.55 11.97
C ASP A 309 6.28 -29.99 11.78
N ARG A 310 7.16 -30.20 10.80
CA ARG A 310 7.88 -31.47 10.61
C ARG A 310 8.80 -31.82 11.79
N LEU A 311 9.46 -30.82 12.38
CA LEU A 311 10.30 -31.02 13.56
C LEU A 311 9.45 -31.39 14.78
N ARG A 312 8.33 -30.68 14.98
CA ARG A 312 7.39 -30.96 16.07
C ARG A 312 6.80 -32.37 16.00
N THR A 313 6.37 -32.81 14.81
CA THR A 313 5.81 -34.17 14.62
C THR A 313 6.84 -35.26 14.89
N ARG A 314 8.11 -35.07 14.50
CA ARG A 314 9.21 -36.00 14.83
C ARG A 314 9.57 -36.06 16.31
N LEU A 315 9.43 -34.93 17.03
CA LEU A 315 9.68 -34.88 18.47
C LEU A 315 8.58 -35.55 19.28
N LEU A 316 7.32 -35.44 18.85
CA LEU A 316 6.17 -36.07 19.53
C LEU A 316 6.03 -37.57 19.25
N SER A 317 6.70 -38.09 18.22
CA SER A 317 6.69 -39.52 17.88
C SER A 317 7.81 -40.32 18.57
N ARG A 318 8.69 -39.65 19.32
CA ARG A 318 9.73 -40.27 20.15
C ARG A 318 9.28 -40.30 21.59
#